data_AF-A0A6L9QJW0-F1
#
_entry.id   AF-A0A6L9QJW0-F1
#
_cell.length_a   1.000
_cell.length_b   1.000
_cell.length_c   1.000
_cell.angle_alpha   90.00
_cell.angle_beta   90.00
_cell.angle_gamma   90.00
#
_symmetry.space_group_name_H-M   'P 1'
#
loop_
_entity.id
_entity.type
_entity.pdbx_description
1 polymer ?
#
loop_
_entity_poly.entity_id
_entity_poly.type
_entity_poly.pdbx_seq_one_letter_code
_entity_poly.pdbx_strand_id
1 'polypeptide(L)'
;AAIGAPVDGAAARLAAPPVNRAVLPAGLDRYLLRPWAVLAHLDDADFLAHIEAMDHFRNMTIAHPGDAARRFYRSILDGGGLLRGGVEIGGRTVDLGRIGVPVLAIAGRGDLFAPVRAVRPLVRLLGGAPQVRFEIASGGHLGVLTGREARSTTWRHLDRWLDEGIVRHGIRAQRAAASTL
;
A
#
# COMPACT_ATOMS: atom_id res chain seq x y z
N ALA A 1 -36.45 -25.27 -24.54
CA ALA A 1 -35.31 -25.84 -25.28
C ALA A 1 -34.05 -25.20 -24.74
N ALA A 2 -33.38 -25.91 -23.83
CA ALA A 2 -32.06 -25.55 -23.34
C ALA A 2 -31.04 -25.91 -24.42
N ILE A 3 -30.09 -25.02 -24.68
CA ILE A 3 -28.85 -25.40 -25.36
C ILE A 3 -27.73 -24.98 -24.40
N GLY A 4 -27.48 -25.86 -23.42
CA GLY A 4 -26.22 -25.89 -22.70
C GLY A 4 -25.24 -26.65 -23.56
N ALA A 5 -24.19 -25.97 -24.02
CA ALA A 5 -22.98 -26.62 -24.46
C ALA A 5 -22.05 -26.73 -23.24
N PRO A 6 -21.43 -27.89 -22.98
CA PRO A 6 -20.46 -28.02 -21.89
C PRO A 6 -19.22 -27.20 -22.26
N VAL A 7 -18.86 -26.25 -21.41
CA VAL A 7 -17.51 -25.68 -21.44
C VAL A 7 -16.56 -26.71 -20.84
N ASP A 8 -15.91 -27.48 -21.71
CA ASP A 8 -14.87 -28.41 -21.30
C ASP A 8 -13.82 -27.67 -20.47
N GLY A 9 -13.75 -28.02 -19.18
CA GLY A 9 -12.93 -27.41 -18.14
C GLY A 9 -11.45 -27.76 -18.23
N ALA A 10 -10.87 -27.59 -19.41
CA ALA A 10 -9.43 -27.72 -19.64
C ALA A 10 -8.89 -26.46 -20.31
N ALA A 11 -9.10 -25.29 -19.69
CA ALA A 11 -8.24 -24.14 -19.95
C ALA A 11 -6.83 -24.54 -19.49
N ALA A 12 -6.02 -25.02 -20.43
CA ALA A 12 -4.62 -25.30 -20.20
C ALA A 12 -3.99 -24.03 -19.62
N ARG A 13 -3.73 -24.03 -18.31
CA ARG A 13 -2.94 -23.00 -17.65
C ARG A 13 -1.57 -23.01 -18.34
N LEU A 14 -1.39 -22.12 -19.29
CA LEU A 14 -0.12 -21.94 -19.98
C LEU A 14 0.92 -21.68 -18.90
N ALA A 15 1.89 -22.60 -18.78
CA ALA A 15 2.97 -22.45 -17.83
C ALA A 15 3.65 -21.10 -18.10
N ALA A 16 3.67 -20.23 -17.09
CA ALA A 16 4.36 -18.96 -17.20
C ALA A 16 5.84 -19.23 -17.50
N PRO A 17 6.46 -18.54 -18.48
CA PRO A 17 7.89 -18.68 -18.71
C PRO A 17 8.64 -18.30 -17.43
N PRO A 18 9.79 -18.93 -17.12
CA PRO A 18 10.58 -18.60 -15.94
C PRO A 18 11.23 -17.22 -16.16
N VAL A 19 10.50 -16.15 -15.85
CA VAL A 19 11.00 -14.79 -16.00
C VAL A 19 11.79 -14.45 -14.74
N ASN A 20 13.11 -14.54 -14.84
CA ASN A 20 14.00 -14.06 -13.80
C ASN A 20 13.84 -12.53 -13.66
N ARG A 21 13.11 -12.10 -12.63
CA ARG A 21 12.76 -10.69 -12.35
C ARG A 21 13.98 -9.78 -12.19
N ALA A 22 15.19 -10.33 -12.13
CA ALA A 22 16.45 -9.61 -12.02
C ALA A 22 17.00 -9.06 -13.35
N VAL A 23 16.48 -9.47 -14.53
CA VAL A 23 17.14 -9.19 -15.83
C VAL A 23 16.17 -8.70 -16.91
N LEU A 24 15.08 -8.02 -16.56
CA LEU A 24 14.31 -7.28 -17.56
C LEU A 24 14.70 -5.79 -17.52
N PRO A 25 15.14 -5.20 -18.64
CA PRO A 25 15.34 -3.76 -18.70
C PRO A 25 14.00 -3.08 -18.45
N ALA A 26 14.03 -2.02 -17.63
CA ALA A 26 12.85 -1.26 -17.24
C ALA A 26 12.01 -0.88 -18.47
N GLY A 27 10.80 -1.43 -18.57
CA GLY A 27 9.89 -1.23 -19.69
C GLY A 27 9.43 -2.54 -20.34
N LEU A 28 10.27 -3.57 -20.43
CA LEU A 28 9.89 -4.85 -21.06
C LEU A 28 8.86 -5.63 -20.23
N ASP A 29 8.89 -5.44 -18.91
CA ASP A 29 7.85 -5.86 -17.96
C ASP A 29 6.47 -5.29 -18.33
N ARG A 30 6.42 -4.01 -18.69
CA ARG A 30 5.18 -3.32 -19.05
C ARG A 30 4.63 -3.76 -20.40
N TYR A 31 5.51 -4.05 -21.37
CA TYR A 31 5.09 -4.36 -22.74
C TYR A 31 4.81 -5.84 -22.99
N LEU A 32 5.46 -6.78 -22.29
CA LEU A 32 5.25 -8.21 -22.51
C LEU A 32 4.58 -8.91 -21.32
N LEU A 33 5.02 -8.64 -20.09
CA LEU A 33 4.50 -9.38 -18.94
C LEU A 33 3.08 -9.00 -18.58
N ARG A 34 2.71 -7.73 -18.74
CA ARG A 34 1.36 -7.28 -18.40
C ARG A 34 0.29 -7.84 -19.36
N PRO A 35 0.42 -7.74 -20.70
CA PRO A 35 -0.50 -8.42 -21.60
C PRO A 35 -0.53 -9.92 -21.38
N TRP A 36 0.64 -10.55 -21.14
CA TRP A 36 0.70 -11.98 -20.82
C TRP A 36 -0.05 -12.34 -19.55
N ALA A 37 0.13 -11.58 -18.47
CA ALA A 37 -0.55 -11.84 -17.19
C ALA A 37 -2.07 -11.71 -17.34
N VAL A 38 -2.55 -10.76 -18.15
CA VAL A 38 -3.96 -10.63 -18.51
C VAL A 38 -4.44 -11.85 -19.31
N LEU A 39 -3.72 -12.23 -20.36
CA LEU A 39 -4.04 -13.41 -21.18
C LEU A 39 -4.08 -14.70 -20.35
N ALA A 40 -3.17 -14.84 -19.38
CA ALA A 40 -3.07 -16.01 -18.51
C ALA A 40 -4.17 -16.06 -17.42
N HIS A 41 -4.93 -14.97 -17.21
CA HIS A 41 -5.98 -14.86 -16.19
C HIS A 41 -7.27 -14.27 -16.78
N LEU A 42 -7.58 -14.53 -18.06
CA LEU A 42 -8.78 -14.02 -18.73
C LEU A 42 -10.08 -14.54 -18.09
N ASP A 43 -10.01 -15.68 -17.41
CA ASP A 43 -11.10 -16.33 -16.69
C ASP A 43 -11.26 -15.82 -15.24
N ASP A 44 -10.31 -15.05 -14.73
CA ASP A 44 -10.33 -14.51 -13.36
C ASP A 44 -10.91 -13.08 -13.36
N ALA A 45 -12.23 -13.00 -13.13
CA ALA A 45 -12.95 -11.73 -13.07
C ALA A 45 -12.40 -10.78 -12.00
N ASP A 46 -11.96 -11.30 -10.84
CA ASP A 46 -11.39 -10.49 -9.76
C ASP A 46 -10.02 -9.92 -10.16
N PHE A 47 -9.21 -10.69 -10.90
CA PHE A 47 -7.96 -10.21 -11.47
C PHE A 47 -8.16 -9.09 -12.48
N LEU A 48 -9.09 -9.25 -13.42
CA LEU A 48 -9.38 -8.23 -14.43
C LEU A 48 -9.91 -6.96 -13.79
N ALA A 49 -10.86 -7.07 -12.85
CA ALA A 49 -11.41 -5.94 -12.11
C ALA A 49 -10.32 -5.18 -11.32
N HIS A 50 -9.38 -5.89 -10.69
CA HIS A 50 -8.26 -5.26 -9.99
C HIS A 50 -7.34 -4.48 -10.95
N ILE A 51 -7.03 -5.05 -12.11
CA ILE A 51 -6.20 -4.35 -13.12
C ILE A 51 -6.91 -3.11 -13.66
N GLU A 52 -8.20 -3.21 -13.96
CA GLU A 52 -9.01 -2.08 -14.42
C GLU A 52 -9.04 -0.96 -13.37
N ALA A 53 -9.28 -1.31 -12.10
CA ALA A 53 -9.26 -0.36 -11.00
C ALA A 53 -7.90 0.35 -10.86
N MET A 54 -6.79 -0.38 -11.06
CA MET A 54 -5.44 0.20 -11.05
C MET A 54 -5.23 1.19 -12.20
N ASP A 55 -5.69 0.86 -13.41
CA ASP A 55 -5.60 1.76 -14.56
C ASP A 55 -6.45 3.01 -14.37
N HIS A 56 -7.68 2.85 -13.89
CA HIS A 56 -8.55 3.96 -13.56
C HIS A 56 -7.90 4.88 -12.51
N PHE A 57 -7.39 4.30 -11.41
CA PHE A 57 -6.66 5.05 -10.38
C PHE A 57 -5.49 5.84 -10.96
N ARG A 58 -4.68 5.22 -11.83
CA ARG A 58 -3.56 5.89 -12.46
C ARG A 58 -4.02 7.05 -13.35
N ASN A 59 -5.10 6.87 -14.10
CA ASN A 59 -5.65 7.88 -14.99
C ASN A 59 -6.28 9.06 -14.25
N MET A 60 -6.65 8.89 -12.97
CA MET A 60 -7.10 10.00 -12.10
C MET A 60 -5.95 10.89 -11.58
N THR A 61 -4.69 10.57 -11.87
CA THR A 61 -3.55 11.35 -11.37
C THR A 61 -3.55 12.75 -11.99
N ILE A 62 -3.74 13.78 -11.15
CA ILE A 62 -3.68 15.18 -11.56
C ILE A 62 -2.21 15.60 -11.71
N ALA A 63 -1.89 16.31 -12.79
CA ALA A 63 -0.56 16.88 -12.97
C ALA A 63 -0.30 17.98 -11.92
N HIS A 64 0.71 17.79 -11.08
CA HIS A 64 1.18 18.83 -10.17
C HIS A 64 2.13 19.78 -10.89
N PRO A 65 2.14 21.09 -10.56
CA PRO A 65 3.13 22.02 -11.08
C PRO A 65 4.55 21.54 -10.77
N GLY A 66 5.35 21.28 -11.82
CA GLY A 66 6.62 20.57 -11.68
C GLY A 66 7.59 21.20 -10.69
N ASP A 67 7.66 22.53 -10.65
CA ASP A 67 8.55 23.24 -9.71
C ASP A 67 8.09 23.17 -8.26
N ALA A 68 6.79 23.21 -8.00
CA ALA A 68 6.25 23.07 -6.65
C ALA A 68 6.48 21.65 -6.11
N ALA A 69 6.18 20.63 -6.93
CA ALA A 69 6.45 19.24 -6.59
C ALA A 69 7.95 19.01 -6.35
N ARG A 70 8.83 19.52 -7.22
CA ARG A 70 10.28 19.41 -7.06
C ARG A 70 10.80 20.09 -5.79
N ARG A 71 10.31 21.28 -5.43
CA ARG A 71 10.70 21.97 -4.19
C ARG A 71 10.27 21.16 -2.96
N PHE A 72 9.05 20.63 -2.97
CA PHE A 72 8.53 19.76 -1.90
C PHE A 72 9.33 18.47 -1.74
N TYR A 73 9.58 17.74 -2.85
CA TYR A 73 10.36 16.51 -2.78
C TYR A 73 11.79 16.77 -2.30
N ARG A 74 12.44 17.85 -2.76
CA ARG A 74 13.77 18.21 -2.25
C ARG A 74 13.75 18.57 -0.77
N SER A 75 12.77 19.33 -0.28
CA SER A 75 12.75 19.67 1.15
C SER A 75 12.60 18.44 2.05
N ILE A 76 11.89 17.40 1.58
CA ILE A 76 11.67 16.17 2.35
C ILE A 76 12.81 15.15 2.16
N LEU A 77 13.30 14.98 0.94
CA LEU A 77 14.28 13.95 0.59
C LEU A 77 15.72 14.42 0.76
N ASP A 78 16.02 15.67 0.41
CA ASP A 78 17.38 16.20 0.52
C ASP A 78 17.69 16.51 1.99
N GLY A 79 18.75 15.89 2.51
CA GLY A 79 19.24 16.13 3.88
C GLY A 79 18.50 15.38 4.99
N GLY A 80 17.42 14.65 4.68
CA GLY A 80 16.69 13.83 5.65
C GLY A 80 16.14 14.65 6.82
N GLY A 81 15.63 15.85 6.56
CA GLY A 81 15.17 16.80 7.59
C GLY A 81 14.17 16.19 8.58
N LEU A 82 13.24 15.36 8.09
CA LEU A 82 12.28 14.63 8.93
C LEU A 82 12.95 13.67 9.94
N LEU A 83 14.15 13.17 9.65
CA LEU A 83 14.94 12.34 10.57
C LEU A 83 15.75 13.17 11.57
N ARG A 84 15.98 14.46 11.29
CA ARG A 84 16.93 15.34 12.01
C ARG A 84 16.27 16.47 12.79
N GLY A 85 14.96 16.37 13.06
CA GLY A 85 14.23 17.34 13.88
C GLY A 85 13.37 18.34 13.10
N GLY A 86 13.17 18.14 11.80
CA GLY A 86 12.07 18.75 11.05
C GLY A 86 12.40 19.26 9.66
N VAL A 87 11.36 19.67 8.94
CA VAL A 87 11.42 20.27 7.61
C VAL A 87 10.55 21.53 7.57
N GLU A 88 11.02 22.57 6.89
CA GLU A 88 10.21 23.77 6.63
C GLU A 88 9.26 23.54 5.45
N ILE A 89 7.95 23.61 5.71
CA ILE A 89 6.91 23.50 4.67
C ILE A 89 5.96 24.68 4.82
N GLY A 90 5.98 25.58 3.83
CA GLY A 90 5.11 26.77 3.83
C GLY A 90 5.34 27.71 5.02
N GLY A 91 6.60 27.87 5.44
CA GLY A 91 6.99 28.74 6.56
C GLY A 91 6.68 28.16 7.95
N ARG A 92 6.41 26.85 8.03
CA ARG A 92 6.21 26.14 9.29
C ARG A 92 7.19 24.99 9.42
N THR A 93 7.83 24.90 10.58
CA THR A 93 8.63 23.75 10.98
C THR A 93 7.74 22.55 11.25
N VAL A 94 7.84 21.53 10.41
CA VAL A 94 7.18 20.25 10.56
C VAL A 94 8.14 19.28 11.23
N ASP A 95 7.83 18.90 12.46
CA ASP A 95 8.58 17.92 13.26
C ASP A 95 7.67 16.74 13.64
N LEU A 96 8.08 15.52 13.31
CA LEU A 96 7.36 14.29 13.62
C LEU A 96 7.25 14.05 15.14
N GLY A 97 8.21 14.55 15.92
CA GLY A 97 8.21 14.46 17.38
C GLY A 97 7.04 15.18 18.03
N ARG A 98 6.38 16.11 17.32
CA ARG A 98 5.22 16.87 17.82
C ARG A 98 3.87 16.17 17.64
N ILE A 99 3.84 15.00 17.01
CA ILE A 99 2.60 14.24 16.79
C ILE A 99 2.12 13.66 18.13
N GLY A 100 1.07 14.25 18.71
CA GLY A 100 0.53 13.89 20.03
C GLY A 100 -0.58 12.84 20.03
N VAL A 101 -0.77 12.10 18.94
CA VAL A 101 -1.85 11.11 18.78
C VAL A 101 -1.29 9.71 18.55
N PRO A 102 -2.02 8.64 18.90
CA PRO A 102 -1.60 7.28 18.60
C PRO A 102 -1.43 7.05 17.10
N VAL A 103 -0.38 6.33 16.69
CA VAL A 103 -0.04 6.07 15.29
C VAL A 103 0.11 4.58 15.01
N LEU A 104 -0.57 4.10 13.97
CA LEU A 104 -0.32 2.81 13.35
C LEU A 104 0.45 3.02 12.04
N ALA A 105 1.68 2.51 11.96
CA ALA A 105 2.51 2.53 10.77
C ALA A 105 2.58 1.11 10.17
N ILE A 106 2.12 0.94 8.92
CA ILE A 106 2.13 -0.35 8.22
C ILE A 106 3.06 -0.25 7.02
N ALA A 107 4.02 -1.17 6.90
CA ALA A 107 4.91 -1.27 5.75
C ALA A 107 4.61 -2.50 4.90
N GLY A 108 4.61 -2.34 3.57
CA GLY A 108 4.49 -3.46 2.64
C GLY A 108 5.82 -4.19 2.49
N ARG A 109 5.83 -5.52 2.64
CA ARG A 109 7.06 -6.35 2.50
C ARG A 109 7.68 -6.24 1.12
N GLY A 110 6.87 -6.05 0.08
CA GLY A 110 7.30 -5.89 -1.31
C GLY A 110 7.29 -4.43 -1.79
N ASP A 111 7.15 -3.45 -0.90
CA ASP A 111 7.13 -2.04 -1.29
C ASP A 111 8.54 -1.57 -1.67
N LEU A 112 8.69 -1.11 -2.91
CA LEU A 112 9.93 -0.58 -3.45
C LEU A 112 10.06 0.94 -3.27
N PHE A 113 8.94 1.66 -3.09
CA PHE A 113 8.90 3.11 -2.90
C PHE A 113 9.04 3.49 -1.41
N ALA A 114 8.33 2.80 -0.52
CA ALA A 114 8.44 2.96 0.93
C ALA A 114 8.81 1.62 1.60
N PRO A 115 10.06 1.14 1.42
CA PRO A 115 10.46 -0.15 1.96
C PRO A 115 10.39 -0.16 3.48
N VAL A 116 10.26 -1.34 4.07
CA VAL A 116 10.18 -1.56 5.53
C VAL A 116 11.23 -0.75 6.31
N ARG A 117 12.47 -0.70 5.81
CA ARG A 117 13.58 0.07 6.42
C ARG A 117 13.36 1.58 6.45
N ALA A 118 12.59 2.13 5.53
CA ALA A 118 12.25 3.56 5.47
C ALA A 118 11.09 3.90 6.41
N VAL A 119 10.16 2.98 6.64
CA VAL A 119 8.99 3.20 7.51
C VAL A 119 9.32 2.92 8.98
N ARG A 120 10.12 1.88 9.26
CA ARG A 120 10.46 1.45 10.64
C ARG A 120 10.98 2.57 11.56
N PRO A 121 11.78 3.55 11.11
CA PRO A 121 12.24 4.66 11.95
C PRO A 121 11.12 5.49 12.60
N LEU A 122 9.89 5.47 12.07
CA LEU A 122 8.74 6.19 12.64
C LEU A 122 8.49 5.82 14.12
N VAL A 123 8.76 4.57 14.52
CA VAL A 123 8.62 4.13 15.92
C VAL A 123 9.46 4.97 16.89
N ARG A 124 10.59 5.51 16.43
CA ARG A 124 11.48 6.36 17.24
C ARG A 124 11.24 7.85 17.02
N LEU A 125 10.89 8.26 15.80
CA LEU A 125 10.75 9.67 15.44
C LEU A 125 9.48 10.32 16.00
N LEU A 126 8.43 9.53 16.20
CA LEU A 126 7.14 9.98 16.73
C LEU A 126 7.16 10.05 18.26
N GLY A 127 8.13 10.76 18.83
CA GLY A 127 8.37 10.80 20.29
C GLY A 127 7.22 11.41 21.11
N GLY A 128 6.41 12.28 20.52
CA GLY A 128 5.23 12.85 21.17
C GLY A 128 4.00 11.94 21.14
N ALA A 129 4.02 10.85 20.37
CA ALA A 129 2.86 9.99 20.22
C ALA A 129 2.72 9.11 21.47
N PRO A 130 1.52 9.01 22.08
CA PRO A 130 1.29 8.14 23.24
C PRO A 130 1.52 6.66 22.93
N GLN A 131 1.41 6.27 21.65
CA GLN A 131 1.69 4.92 21.18
C GLN A 131 2.03 4.94 19.69
N VAL A 132 3.04 4.18 19.30
CA VAL A 132 3.38 3.94 17.90
C VAL A 132 3.46 2.43 17.67
N ARG A 133 2.55 1.89 16.86
CA ARG A 133 2.58 0.47 16.44
C ARG A 133 3.14 0.37 15.04
N PHE A 134 4.07 -0.56 14.85
CA PHE A 134 4.66 -0.84 13.54
C PHE A 134 4.35 -2.27 13.11
N GLU A 135 3.79 -2.43 11.92
CA GLU A 135 3.38 -3.72 11.35
C GLU A 135 3.94 -3.89 9.94
N ILE A 136 4.17 -5.14 9.55
CA ILE A 136 4.59 -5.50 8.20
C ILE A 136 3.52 -6.37 7.56
N ALA A 137 2.96 -5.90 6.46
CA ALA A 137 1.94 -6.63 5.70
C ALA A 137 2.45 -7.09 4.33
N SER A 138 1.73 -8.01 3.72
CA SER A 138 2.00 -8.48 2.35
C SER A 138 1.64 -7.38 1.34
N GLY A 139 2.30 -7.38 0.19
CA GLY A 139 2.02 -6.44 -0.90
C GLY A 139 3.14 -5.45 -1.19
N GLY A 140 3.06 -4.85 -2.39
CA GLY A 140 3.87 -3.71 -2.80
C GLY A 140 3.25 -2.38 -2.37
N HIS A 141 3.68 -1.27 -2.98
CA HIS A 141 3.29 0.07 -2.54
C HIS A 141 1.78 0.32 -2.44
N LEU A 142 1.04 0.04 -3.51
CA LEU A 142 -0.43 0.11 -3.47
C LEU A 142 -1.03 -1.21 -2.94
N GLY A 143 -0.38 -2.33 -3.26
CA GLY A 143 -0.84 -3.66 -2.87
C GLY A 143 -0.93 -3.90 -1.36
N VAL A 144 -0.16 -3.18 -0.55
CA VAL A 144 -0.26 -3.24 0.92
C VAL A 144 -1.65 -2.81 1.40
N LEU A 145 -2.30 -1.85 0.73
CA LEU A 145 -3.62 -1.35 1.13
C LEU A 145 -4.75 -1.94 0.28
N THR A 146 -4.53 -2.12 -1.02
CA THR A 146 -5.58 -2.46 -2.00
C THR A 146 -5.37 -3.79 -2.71
N GLY A 147 -4.29 -4.52 -2.40
CA GLY A 147 -4.05 -5.83 -2.97
C GLY A 147 -5.00 -6.91 -2.43
N ARG A 148 -5.09 -8.05 -3.11
CA ARG A 148 -5.92 -9.19 -2.69
C ARG A 148 -5.66 -9.62 -1.25
N GLU A 149 -4.39 -9.68 -0.87
CA GLU A 149 -3.97 -10.04 0.50
C GLU A 149 -4.17 -8.92 1.53
N ALA A 150 -4.54 -7.69 1.13
CA ALA A 150 -4.69 -6.58 2.07
C ALA A 150 -5.82 -6.86 3.08
N ARG A 151 -6.91 -7.51 2.64
CA ARG A 151 -8.03 -7.91 3.51
C ARG A 151 -7.62 -8.90 4.60
N SER A 152 -6.74 -9.84 4.28
CA SER A 152 -6.23 -10.85 5.22
C SER A 152 -5.03 -10.35 6.05
N THR A 153 -4.39 -9.25 5.64
CA THR A 153 -3.20 -8.69 6.30
C THR A 153 -3.43 -7.28 6.86
N THR A 154 -3.13 -6.22 6.09
CA THR A 154 -3.23 -4.81 6.50
C THR A 154 -4.55 -4.46 7.17
N TRP A 155 -5.67 -4.92 6.62
CA TRP A 155 -6.99 -4.59 7.16
C TRP A 155 -7.25 -5.26 8.50
N ARG A 156 -6.64 -6.43 8.78
CA ARG A 156 -6.72 -7.05 10.11
C ARG A 156 -5.94 -6.25 11.15
N HIS A 157 -4.78 -5.70 10.78
CA HIS A 157 -4.03 -4.80 11.68
C HIS A 157 -4.82 -3.53 11.96
N LEU A 158 -5.44 -2.95 10.93
CA LEU A 158 -6.28 -1.76 11.05
C LEU A 158 -7.53 -2.03 11.90
N ASP A 159 -8.25 -3.11 11.64
CA ASP A 159 -9.47 -3.49 12.36
C ASP A 159 -9.17 -3.68 13.86
N ARG A 160 -8.11 -4.44 14.18
CA ARG A 160 -7.64 -4.60 15.56
C ARG A 160 -7.29 -3.26 16.22
N TRP A 161 -6.55 -2.41 15.51
CA TRP A 161 -6.15 -1.10 16.02
C TRP A 161 -7.34 -0.21 16.35
N LEU A 162 -8.39 -0.25 15.53
CA LEU A 162 -9.62 0.50 15.75
C LEU A 162 -10.45 -0.11 16.90
N ASP A 163 -10.52 -1.44 16.98
CA ASP A 163 -11.25 -2.17 18.03
C ASP A 163 -10.66 -1.96 19.42
N GLU A 164 -9.34 -1.83 19.55
CA GLU A 164 -8.67 -1.53 20.83
C GLU A 164 -9.07 -0.17 21.42
N GLY A 165 -9.81 0.67 20.66
CA GLY A 165 -10.37 1.92 21.18
C GLY A 165 -9.32 2.98 21.51
N ILE A 166 -8.09 2.81 21.01
CA ILE A 166 -6.97 3.73 21.22
C ILE A 166 -7.26 5.10 20.61
N VAL A 167 -8.08 5.17 19.55
CA VAL A 167 -8.51 6.41 18.90
C VAL A 167 -10.04 6.48 18.87
N ARG A 168 -10.63 7.55 19.42
CA ARG A 168 -12.05 7.85 19.23
C ARG A 168 -12.25 8.46 17.84
N HIS A 169 -12.47 7.60 16.84
CA HIS A 169 -12.62 8.03 15.45
C HIS A 169 -14.09 8.34 15.06
N GLY A 170 -15.07 8.05 15.92
CA GLY A 170 -16.49 8.42 15.71
C GLY A 170 -17.25 7.61 14.64
N ILE A 171 -16.57 6.76 13.86
CA ILE A 171 -17.18 5.97 12.77
C ILE A 171 -17.89 4.71 13.31
N ARG A 172 -17.44 4.17 14.45
CA ARG A 172 -18.03 2.99 15.10
C ARG A 172 -18.04 3.20 16.61
N ALA A 173 -19.04 2.64 17.29
CA ALA A 173 -19.00 2.49 18.74
C ALA A 173 -17.81 1.60 19.11
N GLN A 174 -17.03 2.00 20.12
CA GLN A 174 -15.92 1.16 20.61
C GLN A 174 -16.50 -0.18 21.06
N ARG A 175 -16.01 -1.27 20.48
CA ARG A 175 -16.29 -2.60 21.02
C ARG A 175 -15.56 -2.67 22.36
N ALA A 176 -16.32 -2.74 23.45
CA ALA A 176 -15.73 -2.97 24.77
C ALA A 176 -14.82 -4.20 24.67
N ALA A 177 -13.60 -4.10 25.22
CA ALA A 177 -12.72 -5.24 25.34
C ALA A 177 -13.54 -6.40 25.91
N ALA A 178 -13.60 -7.52 25.19
CA ALA A 178 -14.26 -8.72 25.70
C ALA A 178 -13.67 -8.98 27.09
N SER A 179 -14.50 -8.82 28.13
CA SER A 179 -14.11 -9.12 29.49
C SER A 179 -13.50 -10.51 29.49
N THR A 180 -12.21 -10.58 29.75
CA THR A 180 -11.53 -11.83 30.03
C THR A 180 -12.16 -12.37 31.31
N LEU A 181 -12.97 -13.42 31.17
CA LEU A 181 -13.31 -14.33 32.25
C LEU A 181 -12.14 -15.30 32.46
#